data_AF-A0A9Q1JPC2-F1
#
_entry.id   AF-A0A9Q1JPC2-F1
#
_cell.length_a   1.000
_cell.length_b   1.000
_cell.length_c   1.000
_cell.angle_alpha   90.00
_cell.angle_beta   90.00
_cell.angle_gamma   90.00
#
_symmetry.space_group_name_H-M   'P 1'
#
loop_
_entity.id
_entity.type
_entity.pdbx_description
1 polymer ?
#
loop_
_entity_poly.entity_id
_entity_poly.type
_entity_poly.pdbx_seq_one_letter_code
_entity_poly.pdbx_strand_id
1 'polypeptide(L)'
;MITHGLSNAMGNPGAREVLSPEGLTITKYLVKSLEVSKTTIGLLTHDRYRWSAEHAYLIKEAYWEKGKICLKDMVSKMSKKKPTDVIPWLSLDVQRQLLHHKQTNEGFLKRSRQSRLNIITSPKAGTRHTQGSISVAIIVKKMAQITFSQRKGGETVTAAKLFSKTHTKPKDKTFADDQSKATWAVGGWSEKGTVYGLGNSVSLFYEKPTNNATANKPSYTPYIVAQLQTELDSTKTELNSTKNEIQQQRTLREEQQRKMVEQQRQLEKQQRQLEEQRRMMKAQCKMMEDQKQALLGLQSQMALMSSLLGHPSDLHDSEKLVNDDVFISEVLSITTGIKIDKLMLLAGNCGLPNIMNYDRGSV
;
A
#
# COMPACT_ATOMS: atom_id res chain seq x y z
N MET A 1 1.20 27.79 -63.15
CA MET A 1 -0.28 27.88 -63.18
C MET A 1 -0.79 26.94 -62.08
N ILE A 2 -1.36 27.42 -60.97
CA ILE A 2 -2.68 28.11 -60.84
C ILE A 2 -3.81 27.16 -61.25
N THR A 3 -4.89 26.87 -60.51
CA THR A 3 -5.25 26.76 -59.06
C THR A 3 -6.62 25.99 -59.04
N HIS A 4 -7.34 25.63 -57.96
CA HIS A 4 -7.36 25.85 -56.49
C HIS A 4 -7.80 24.52 -55.80
N GLY A 5 -8.23 24.51 -54.54
CA GLY A 5 -9.30 23.58 -54.12
C GLY A 5 -9.34 23.02 -52.69
N LEU A 6 -8.55 23.49 -51.72
CA LEU A 6 -8.70 23.08 -50.32
C LEU A 6 -9.72 23.96 -49.59
N SER A 7 -10.84 23.37 -49.15
CA SER A 7 -11.79 24.03 -48.24
C SER A 7 -11.48 23.65 -46.79
N ASN A 8 -11.28 24.66 -45.94
CA ASN A 8 -11.00 24.49 -44.52
C ASN A 8 -12.27 24.14 -43.74
N ALA A 9 -12.26 23.02 -43.02
CA ALA A 9 -13.17 22.76 -41.91
C ALA A 9 -12.36 22.69 -40.61
N MET A 10 -12.16 23.84 -39.95
CA MET A 10 -11.56 23.86 -38.61
C MET A 10 -12.58 23.34 -37.58
N GLY A 11 -12.52 22.03 -37.30
CA GLY A 11 -13.24 21.42 -36.19
C GLY A 11 -12.69 21.89 -34.85
N ASN A 12 -13.57 22.43 -34.00
CA ASN A 12 -13.26 22.94 -32.66
C ASN A 12 -12.70 21.83 -31.74
N PRO A 13 -11.47 21.95 -31.18
CA PRO A 13 -10.85 20.93 -30.33
C PRO A 13 -11.43 20.88 -28.88
N GLY A 14 -12.54 21.56 -28.59
CA GLY A 14 -13.15 21.65 -27.25
C GLY A 14 -14.06 20.49 -26.85
N ALA A 15 -14.31 19.50 -27.71
CA ALA A 15 -15.18 18.37 -27.39
C ALA A 15 -14.49 17.34 -26.48
N ARG A 16 -14.78 17.37 -25.17
CA ARG A 16 -14.50 16.23 -24.29
C ARG A 16 -15.42 15.08 -24.69
N GLU A 17 -14.87 14.00 -25.23
CA GLU A 17 -15.56 12.71 -25.31
C GLU A 17 -15.82 12.19 -23.88
N VAL A 18 -17.01 12.47 -23.36
CA VAL A 18 -17.54 11.81 -22.18
C VAL A 18 -18.09 10.46 -22.65
N LEU A 19 -17.33 9.39 -22.40
CA LEU A 19 -17.81 8.03 -22.61
C LEU A 19 -19.07 7.79 -21.75
N SER A 20 -20.24 7.74 -22.39
CA SER A 20 -21.47 7.30 -21.73
C SER A 20 -21.30 5.84 -21.26
N PRO A 21 -21.71 5.48 -20.04
CA PRO A 21 -21.68 4.09 -19.55
C PRO A 21 -22.42 3.10 -20.46
N GLU A 22 -23.39 3.59 -21.24
CA GLU A 22 -24.26 2.80 -22.11
C GLU A 22 -23.61 2.43 -23.46
N GLY A 23 -22.52 3.10 -23.84
CA GLY A 23 -21.82 2.88 -25.12
C GLY A 23 -20.79 1.75 -25.12
N LEU A 24 -20.59 1.03 -24.01
CA LEU A 24 -19.54 0.02 -23.90
C LEU A 24 -20.01 -1.34 -24.45
N THR A 25 -19.76 -1.61 -25.73
CA THR A 25 -20.07 -2.90 -26.38
C THR A 25 -19.11 -4.01 -25.92
N ILE A 26 -19.30 -4.50 -24.69
CA ILE A 26 -18.51 -5.60 -24.12
C ILE A 26 -18.83 -6.88 -24.89
N THR A 27 -17.84 -7.44 -25.59
CA THR A 27 -18.01 -8.70 -26.32
C THR A 27 -18.30 -9.86 -25.36
N LYS A 28 -19.13 -10.83 -25.77
CA LYS A 28 -19.60 -11.94 -24.91
C LYS A 28 -18.46 -12.73 -24.23
N TYR A 29 -17.27 -12.76 -24.83
CA TYR A 29 -16.07 -13.39 -24.24
C TYR A 29 -15.52 -12.63 -23.01
N LEU A 30 -15.56 -11.29 -23.01
CA LEU A 30 -15.12 -10.48 -21.86
C LEU A 30 -16.08 -10.62 -20.68
N VAL A 31 -17.39 -10.68 -20.92
CA VAL A 31 -18.41 -10.91 -19.86
C VAL A 31 -18.13 -12.22 -19.12
N LYS A 32 -17.93 -13.32 -19.86
CA LYS A 32 -17.69 -14.65 -19.26
C LYS A 32 -16.38 -14.73 -18.46
N SER A 33 -15.34 -14.01 -18.89
CA SER A 33 -14.08 -13.89 -18.16
C SER A 33 -14.20 -13.01 -16.90
N LEU A 34 -15.05 -11.97 -16.96
CA LEU A 34 -15.40 -11.13 -15.82
C LEU A 34 -16.26 -11.86 -14.78
N GLU A 35 -17.10 -12.83 -15.17
CA GLU A 35 -17.90 -13.65 -14.23
C GLU A 35 -17.04 -14.63 -13.42
N VAL A 36 -16.08 -15.30 -14.08
CA VAL A 36 -15.12 -16.20 -13.41
C VAL A 36 -14.19 -15.43 -12.47
N SER A 37 -13.77 -14.23 -12.85
CA SER A 37 -12.99 -13.37 -11.94
C SER A 37 -13.83 -12.78 -10.80
N LYS A 38 -15.11 -12.44 -11.01
CA LYS A 38 -16.03 -12.02 -9.93
C LYS A 38 -16.25 -13.11 -8.89
N THR A 39 -16.42 -14.37 -9.27
CA THR A 39 -16.55 -15.48 -8.30
C THR A 39 -15.25 -15.69 -7.51
N THR A 40 -14.10 -15.62 -8.18
CA THR A 40 -12.78 -15.79 -7.53
C THR A 40 -12.41 -14.62 -6.61
N ILE A 41 -12.72 -13.39 -7.01
CA ILE A 41 -12.48 -12.17 -6.20
C ILE A 41 -13.50 -12.08 -5.06
N GLY A 42 -14.76 -12.43 -5.30
CA GLY A 42 -15.83 -12.47 -4.29
C GLY A 42 -15.53 -13.40 -3.11
N LEU A 43 -14.82 -14.52 -3.36
CA LEU A 43 -14.35 -15.42 -2.31
C LEU A 43 -13.23 -14.81 -1.45
N LEU A 44 -12.40 -13.92 -2.02
CA LEU A 44 -11.30 -13.24 -1.31
C LEU A 44 -11.74 -11.92 -0.64
N THR A 45 -12.83 -11.29 -1.09
CA THR A 45 -13.49 -10.17 -0.38
C THR A 45 -14.35 -10.69 0.78
N HIS A 46 -13.75 -11.45 1.68
CA HIS A 46 -14.35 -11.79 2.96
C HIS A 46 -14.50 -10.51 3.81
N ASP A 47 -15.73 -10.04 4.07
CA ASP A 47 -16.01 -8.91 4.99
C ASP A 47 -15.44 -9.12 6.41
N ARG A 48 -15.04 -10.36 6.74
CA ARG A 48 -14.33 -10.74 7.97
C ARG A 48 -12.89 -10.20 8.08
N TYR A 49 -12.29 -9.70 6.99
CA TYR A 49 -10.91 -9.18 6.98
C TYR A 49 -10.84 -7.74 6.46
N ARG A 50 -11.40 -6.81 7.23
CA ARG A 50 -11.10 -5.38 7.07
C ARG A 50 -9.90 -4.99 7.92
N TRP A 51 -8.99 -4.21 7.36
CA TRP A 51 -7.93 -3.55 8.12
C TRP A 51 -8.55 -2.63 9.17
N SER A 52 -7.97 -2.57 10.39
CA SER A 52 -8.38 -1.59 11.41
C SER A 52 -8.35 -0.18 10.80
N ALA A 53 -9.35 0.65 11.13
CA ALA A 53 -9.48 2.01 10.60
C ALA A 53 -8.24 2.86 10.91
N GLU A 54 -7.62 2.67 12.08
CA GLU A 54 -6.37 3.31 12.51
C GLU A 54 -5.21 3.00 11.56
N HIS A 55 -5.16 1.77 11.06
CA HIS A 55 -4.10 1.29 10.16
C HIS A 55 -4.42 1.53 8.68
N ALA A 56 -5.69 1.83 8.34
CA ALA A 56 -6.13 2.00 6.96
C ALA A 56 -5.39 3.16 6.25
N TYR A 57 -5.00 4.21 6.97
CA TYR A 57 -4.15 5.28 6.42
C TYR A 57 -2.74 4.77 6.10
N LEU A 58 -2.03 4.21 7.07
CA LEU A 58 -0.66 3.71 6.92
C LEU A 58 -0.54 2.63 5.84
N ILE A 59 -1.53 1.74 5.74
CA ILE A 59 -1.58 0.68 4.73
C ILE A 59 -1.82 1.27 3.33
N LYS A 60 -2.71 2.26 3.20
CA LYS A 60 -2.89 3.01 1.93
C LYS A 60 -1.61 3.72 1.55
N GLU A 61 -0.96 4.43 2.46
CA GLU A 61 0.30 5.14 2.22
C GLU A 61 1.42 4.19 1.78
N ALA A 62 1.65 3.10 2.52
CA ALA A 62 2.63 2.08 2.17
C ALA A 62 2.34 1.38 0.83
N TYR A 63 1.06 1.16 0.51
CA TYR A 63 0.63 0.64 -0.79
C TYR A 63 0.91 1.66 -1.91
N TRP A 64 0.61 2.94 -1.69
CA TRP A 64 0.90 4.01 -2.64
C TRP A 64 2.41 4.21 -2.85
N GLU A 65 3.24 4.12 -1.80
CA GLU A 65 4.70 4.20 -1.94
C GLU A 65 5.25 3.02 -2.75
N LYS A 66 4.86 1.79 -2.43
CA LYS A 66 5.25 0.60 -3.21
C LYS A 66 4.74 0.70 -4.65
N GLY A 67 3.51 1.15 -4.85
CA GLY A 67 2.92 1.41 -6.18
C GLY A 67 3.72 2.44 -6.98
N LYS A 68 4.09 3.57 -6.38
CA LYS A 68 4.93 4.60 -6.99
C LYS A 68 6.31 4.07 -7.39
N ILE A 69 6.94 3.25 -6.54
CA ILE A 69 8.24 2.63 -6.84
C ILE A 69 8.12 1.64 -8.01
N CYS A 70 7.11 0.76 -7.99
CA CYS A 70 6.85 -0.20 -9.07
C CYS A 70 6.56 0.51 -10.39
N LEU A 71 5.66 1.49 -10.41
CA LEU A 71 5.33 2.29 -11.60
C LEU A 71 6.57 3.01 -12.15
N LYS A 72 7.40 3.60 -11.28
CA LYS A 72 8.67 4.26 -11.69
C LYS A 72 9.64 3.30 -12.36
N ASP A 73 9.80 2.07 -11.84
CA ASP A 73 10.64 1.04 -12.44
C ASP A 73 10.04 0.52 -13.76
N MET A 74 8.73 0.26 -13.80
CA MET A 74 7.99 -0.11 -15.01
C MET A 74 8.14 0.93 -16.13
N VAL A 75 7.92 2.22 -15.84
CA VAL A 75 8.13 3.35 -16.77
C VAL A 75 9.60 3.52 -17.17
N SER A 76 10.54 3.10 -16.33
CA SER A 76 11.98 3.08 -16.65
C SER A 76 12.38 1.89 -17.53
N LYS A 77 11.68 0.75 -17.41
CA LYS A 77 11.82 -0.41 -18.30
C LYS A 77 11.15 -0.16 -19.65
N MET A 78 9.94 0.42 -19.67
CA MET A 78 9.22 0.82 -20.89
C MET A 78 10.06 1.74 -21.77
N SER A 79 10.67 2.79 -21.21
CA SER A 79 11.48 3.74 -21.99
C SER A 79 12.82 3.19 -22.52
N LYS A 80 13.15 1.91 -22.26
CA LYS A 80 14.32 1.21 -22.82
C LYS A 80 13.92 0.19 -23.89
N LYS A 81 12.64 -0.15 -23.96
CA LYS A 81 12.07 -1.04 -24.97
C LYS A 81 11.75 -0.25 -26.25
N LYS A 82 11.53 -0.95 -27.36
CA LYS A 82 11.04 -0.29 -28.58
C LYS A 82 9.58 0.15 -28.35
N PRO A 83 9.11 1.24 -29.01
CA PRO A 83 7.70 1.67 -28.90
C PRO A 83 6.68 0.59 -29.31
N THR A 84 7.12 -0.39 -30.11
CA THR A 84 6.36 -1.56 -30.56
C THR A 84 6.17 -2.64 -29.48
N ASP A 85 6.95 -2.60 -28.41
CA ASP A 85 6.94 -3.65 -27.38
C ASP A 85 5.80 -3.39 -26.38
N VAL A 86 4.58 -3.79 -26.76
CA VAL A 86 3.38 -3.71 -25.92
C VAL A 86 3.59 -4.48 -24.61
N ILE A 87 3.24 -3.87 -23.48
CA ILE A 87 3.20 -4.57 -22.19
C ILE A 87 1.78 -5.14 -22.01
N PRO A 88 1.59 -6.48 -22.01
CA PRO A 88 0.26 -7.08 -22.15
C PRO A 88 -0.71 -6.84 -20.98
N TRP A 89 -0.21 -6.40 -19.82
CA TRP A 89 -1.03 -6.07 -18.65
C TRP A 89 -1.32 -4.57 -18.49
N LEU A 90 -0.80 -3.71 -19.38
CA LEU A 90 -1.00 -2.26 -19.34
C LEU A 90 -1.65 -1.80 -20.65
N SER A 91 -2.72 -1.01 -20.58
CA SER A 91 -3.34 -0.48 -21.81
C SER A 91 -2.39 0.45 -22.55
N LEU A 92 -2.45 0.40 -23.89
CA LEU A 92 -1.55 1.17 -24.76
C LEU A 92 -1.66 2.68 -24.51
N ASP A 93 -2.85 3.17 -24.17
CA ASP A 93 -3.08 4.59 -23.90
C ASP A 93 -2.50 5.03 -22.55
N VAL A 94 -2.55 4.20 -21.51
CA VAL A 94 -1.84 4.47 -20.26
C VAL A 94 -0.33 4.41 -20.48
N GLN A 95 0.17 3.47 -21.29
CA GLN A 95 1.59 3.43 -21.69
C GLN A 95 2.00 4.71 -22.43
N ARG A 96 1.20 5.20 -23.39
CA ARG A 96 1.41 6.47 -24.10
C ARG A 96 1.40 7.66 -23.15
N GLN A 97 0.39 7.78 -22.28
CA GLN A 97 0.27 8.89 -21.32
C GLN A 97 1.44 8.93 -20.33
N LEU A 98 1.87 7.77 -19.80
CA LEU A 98 3.03 7.69 -18.89
C LEU A 98 4.34 8.07 -19.59
N LEU A 99 4.54 7.66 -20.85
CA LEU A 99 5.71 8.04 -21.64
C LEU A 99 5.68 9.52 -22.02
N HIS A 100 4.52 10.05 -22.40
CA HIS A 100 4.33 11.48 -22.67
C HIS A 100 4.62 12.32 -21.43
N HIS A 101 4.00 12.00 -20.27
CA HIS A 101 4.26 12.70 -19.01
C HIS A 101 5.75 12.69 -18.62
N LYS A 102 6.45 11.57 -18.84
CA LYS A 102 7.90 11.46 -18.61
C LYS A 102 8.72 12.42 -19.49
N GLN A 103 8.23 12.73 -20.69
CA GLN A 103 8.88 13.59 -21.68
C GLN A 103 8.49 15.07 -21.54
N THR A 104 7.26 15.38 -21.16
CA THR A 104 6.72 16.76 -21.16
C THR A 104 6.57 17.40 -19.78
N ASN A 105 6.49 16.62 -18.70
CA ASN A 105 6.32 17.21 -17.36
C ASN A 105 7.62 17.84 -16.85
N GLU A 106 7.72 19.17 -16.89
CA GLU A 106 8.90 19.92 -16.45
C GLU A 106 9.30 19.63 -15.00
N GLY A 107 8.33 19.48 -14.09
CA GLY A 107 8.60 19.15 -12.69
C GLY A 107 9.29 17.79 -12.53
N PHE A 108 8.86 16.78 -13.30
CA PHE A 108 9.52 15.49 -13.38
C PHE A 108 10.92 15.61 -14.00
N LEU A 109 11.06 16.34 -15.12
CA LEU A 109 12.35 16.55 -15.78
C LEU A 109 13.35 17.26 -14.86
N LYS A 110 12.95 18.32 -14.15
CA LYS A 110 13.77 19.05 -13.18
C LYS A 110 14.24 18.13 -12.05
N ARG A 111 13.33 17.37 -11.43
CA ARG A 111 13.69 16.37 -10.40
C ARG A 111 14.60 15.26 -10.94
N SER A 112 14.36 14.78 -12.17
CA SER A 112 15.21 13.75 -12.79
C SER A 112 16.60 14.28 -13.18
N ARG A 113 16.71 15.54 -13.64
CA ARG A 113 18.01 16.20 -13.90
C ARG A 113 18.75 16.40 -12.59
N GLN A 114 18.10 16.95 -11.55
CA GLN A 114 18.71 17.12 -10.24
C GLN A 114 19.16 15.79 -9.62
N SER A 115 18.35 14.74 -9.70
CA SER A 115 18.74 13.41 -9.21
C SER A 115 19.96 12.84 -9.95
N ARG A 116 20.07 13.07 -11.27
CA ARG A 116 21.28 12.70 -12.03
C ARG A 116 22.48 13.55 -11.63
N LEU A 117 22.30 14.86 -11.48
CA LEU A 117 23.35 15.77 -11.01
C LEU A 117 23.85 15.33 -9.64
N ASN A 118 22.98 15.10 -8.64
CA ASN A 118 23.38 14.59 -7.32
C ASN A 118 24.17 13.27 -7.38
N ILE A 119 23.91 12.41 -8.38
CA ILE A 119 24.65 11.15 -8.61
C ILE A 119 26.02 11.40 -9.28
N ILE A 120 26.20 12.52 -9.99
CA ILE A 120 27.41 12.89 -10.76
C ILE A 120 28.31 13.88 -9.99
N THR A 121 27.73 14.78 -9.18
CA THR A 121 28.44 15.84 -8.43
C THR A 121 28.72 15.48 -6.99
N SER A 122 28.14 14.39 -6.46
CA SER A 122 28.55 13.85 -5.17
C SER A 122 30.03 13.44 -5.23
N PRO A 123 30.84 13.64 -4.18
CA PRO A 123 32.19 13.04 -4.11
C PRO A 123 32.16 11.50 -4.12
N LYS A 124 30.98 10.87 -4.02
CA LYS A 124 30.76 9.42 -4.22
C LYS A 124 30.26 9.07 -5.64
N ALA A 125 30.33 10.01 -6.58
CA ALA A 125 29.96 9.81 -7.97
C ALA A 125 31.00 8.92 -8.69
N GLY A 126 30.54 7.83 -9.29
CA GLY A 126 31.42 6.88 -9.99
C GLY A 126 31.98 5.76 -9.11
N THR A 127 32.11 5.99 -7.80
CA THR A 127 32.25 4.92 -6.81
C THR A 127 30.91 4.18 -6.63
N ARG A 128 30.63 3.27 -7.56
CA ARG A 128 29.68 2.17 -7.34
C ARG A 128 30.26 1.20 -6.32
N HIS A 129 30.44 1.67 -5.09
CA HIS A 129 30.81 0.83 -3.97
C HIS A 129 29.74 -0.23 -3.78
N THR A 130 30.09 -1.46 -4.14
CA THR A 130 29.35 -2.67 -3.82
C THR A 130 29.64 -3.06 -2.37
N GLN A 131 29.60 -2.07 -1.46
CA GLN A 131 29.70 -2.25 -0.02
C GLN A 131 28.38 -2.80 0.51
N GLY A 132 28.20 -4.10 0.29
CA GLY A 132 27.13 -4.90 0.86
C GLY A 132 27.41 -6.36 0.58
N SER A 133 27.45 -7.18 1.63
CA SER A 133 27.73 -8.63 1.58
C SER A 133 26.88 -9.37 0.53
N ILE A 134 25.62 -8.97 0.38
CA ILE A 134 24.67 -9.48 -0.62
C ILE A 134 25.21 -9.31 -2.06
N SER A 135 25.87 -8.18 -2.36
CA SER A 135 26.40 -7.93 -3.70
C SER A 135 27.66 -8.74 -4.01
N VAL A 136 28.53 -8.96 -3.00
CA VAL A 136 29.75 -9.77 -3.14
C VAL A 136 29.40 -11.22 -3.49
N ALA A 137 28.47 -11.84 -2.76
CA ALA A 137 28.02 -13.22 -3.03
C ALA A 137 27.43 -13.39 -4.45
N ILE A 138 26.62 -12.41 -4.91
CA ILE A 138 26.05 -12.41 -6.28
C ILE A 138 27.16 -12.28 -7.33
N ILE A 139 28.19 -11.47 -7.08
CA ILE A 139 29.31 -11.28 -8.02
C ILE A 139 30.20 -12.54 -8.06
N VAL A 140 30.50 -13.16 -6.92
CA VAL A 140 31.20 -14.46 -6.85
C VAL A 140 30.45 -15.51 -7.66
N LYS A 141 29.14 -15.66 -7.46
CA LYS A 141 28.32 -16.62 -8.21
C LYS A 141 28.35 -16.37 -9.73
N LYS A 142 28.28 -15.10 -10.16
CA LYS A 142 28.41 -14.73 -11.58
C LYS A 142 29.81 -15.00 -12.14
N MET A 143 30.87 -14.72 -11.37
CA MET A 143 32.24 -15.01 -11.80
C MET A 143 32.46 -16.52 -11.94
N ALA A 144 32.03 -17.33 -10.97
CA ALA A 144 32.09 -18.79 -11.06
C ALA A 144 31.32 -19.32 -12.28
N GLN A 145 30.12 -18.80 -12.55
CA GLN A 145 29.32 -19.19 -13.72
C GLN A 145 30.01 -18.82 -15.06
N ILE A 146 30.70 -17.68 -15.13
CA ILE A 146 31.48 -17.28 -16.31
C ILE A 146 32.72 -18.16 -16.49
N THR A 147 33.46 -18.47 -15.42
CA THR A 147 34.60 -19.38 -15.50
C THR A 147 34.18 -20.77 -15.97
N PHE A 148 33.06 -21.28 -15.43
CA PHE A 148 32.49 -22.58 -15.81
C PHE A 148 32.08 -22.62 -17.29
N SER A 149 31.37 -21.59 -17.78
CA SER A 149 30.94 -21.54 -19.18
C SER A 149 32.10 -21.33 -20.17
N GLN A 150 33.20 -20.71 -19.73
CA GLN A 150 34.41 -20.51 -20.55
C GLN A 150 35.33 -21.75 -20.61
N ARG A 151 34.90 -22.92 -20.12
CA ARG A 151 35.67 -24.18 -20.09
C ARG A 151 37.07 -24.07 -19.44
N LYS A 152 37.32 -23.05 -18.62
CA LYS A 152 38.51 -22.94 -17.77
C LYS A 152 38.30 -23.82 -16.53
N GLY A 153 38.41 -25.12 -16.72
CA GLY A 153 38.14 -26.13 -15.68
C GLY A 153 38.90 -25.84 -14.39
N GLY A 154 38.15 -25.66 -13.30
CA GLY A 154 38.71 -25.60 -11.95
C GLY A 154 39.27 -24.25 -11.47
N GLU A 155 39.31 -23.17 -12.27
CA GLU A 155 39.86 -21.89 -11.78
C GLU A 155 38.93 -21.24 -10.73
N THR A 156 39.23 -21.44 -9.44
CA THR A 156 38.46 -20.87 -8.34
C THR A 156 38.51 -19.33 -8.36
N VAL A 157 37.41 -18.68 -7.98
CA VAL A 157 37.33 -17.22 -7.93
C VAL A 157 38.18 -16.72 -6.76
N THR A 158 39.42 -16.32 -7.02
CA THR A 158 40.31 -15.78 -5.97
C THR A 158 39.82 -14.41 -5.47
N ALA A 159 40.06 -14.14 -4.18
CA ALA A 159 39.75 -12.86 -3.56
C ALA A 159 40.37 -11.66 -4.31
N ALA A 160 41.60 -11.82 -4.81
CA ALA A 160 42.27 -10.83 -5.66
C ALA A 160 41.45 -10.51 -6.93
N LYS A 161 41.03 -11.55 -7.67
CA LYS A 161 40.25 -11.41 -8.92
C LYS A 161 38.88 -10.78 -8.66
N LEU A 162 38.26 -11.12 -7.53
CA LEU A 162 37.01 -10.53 -7.06
C LEU A 162 37.18 -9.05 -6.69
N PHE A 163 38.21 -8.72 -5.91
CA PHE A 163 38.53 -7.35 -5.50
C PHE A 163 38.81 -6.45 -6.71
N SER A 164 39.66 -6.89 -7.65
CA SER A 164 39.89 -6.16 -8.90
C SER A 164 38.59 -5.96 -9.68
N LYS A 165 37.69 -6.95 -9.70
CA LYS A 165 36.41 -6.85 -10.43
C LYS A 165 35.41 -5.88 -9.80
N THR A 166 35.44 -5.70 -8.48
CA THR A 166 34.52 -4.80 -7.75
C THR A 166 35.08 -3.40 -7.52
N HIS A 167 36.41 -3.25 -7.41
CA HIS A 167 37.08 -1.99 -7.04
C HIS A 167 37.91 -1.35 -8.16
N THR A 168 37.83 -1.85 -9.41
CA THR A 168 38.42 -1.16 -10.58
C THR A 168 37.37 -0.71 -11.59
N LYS A 169 37.68 0.38 -12.30
CA LYS A 169 36.85 0.95 -13.36
C LYS A 169 36.90 0.05 -14.60
N PRO A 170 35.77 -0.41 -15.17
CA PRO A 170 35.77 -1.41 -16.25
C PRO A 170 36.52 -1.00 -17.52
N LYS A 171 36.66 0.30 -17.80
CA LYS A 171 37.26 0.84 -19.01
C LYS A 171 38.79 0.85 -18.93
N ASP A 172 39.33 1.35 -17.81
CA ASP A 172 40.74 1.72 -17.69
C ASP A 172 41.50 0.82 -16.71
N LYS A 173 40.82 -0.12 -16.03
CA LYS A 173 41.34 -1.00 -14.96
C LYS A 173 41.97 -0.28 -13.75
N THR A 174 41.89 1.05 -13.70
CA THR A 174 42.30 1.88 -12.55
C THR A 174 41.36 1.66 -11.36
N PHE A 175 41.86 1.84 -10.14
CA PHE A 175 41.03 1.73 -8.94
C PHE A 175 39.90 2.77 -8.92
N ALA A 176 38.78 2.42 -8.27
CA ALA A 176 37.61 3.28 -8.17
C ALA A 176 37.93 4.58 -7.39
N ASP A 177 38.72 4.45 -6.33
CA ASP A 177 39.18 5.50 -5.42
C ASP A 177 40.56 5.16 -4.83
N ASP A 178 41.19 6.13 -4.16
CA ASP A 178 42.50 5.96 -3.52
C ASP A 178 42.46 5.01 -2.31
N GLN A 179 41.31 4.88 -1.64
CA GLN A 179 41.13 3.92 -0.56
C GLN A 179 41.28 2.49 -1.07
N SER A 180 40.66 2.16 -2.21
CA SER A 180 40.78 0.87 -2.88
C SER A 180 42.22 0.57 -3.33
N LYS A 181 42.92 1.60 -3.81
CA LYS A 181 44.34 1.53 -4.18
C LYS A 181 45.23 1.26 -2.97
N ALA A 182 45.02 1.98 -1.86
CA ALA A 182 45.74 1.79 -0.61
C ALA A 182 45.47 0.38 -0.04
N THR A 183 44.20 -0.03 0.07
CA THR A 183 43.78 -1.37 0.48
C THR A 183 44.48 -2.49 -0.29
N TRP A 184 44.59 -2.35 -1.62
CA TRP A 184 45.30 -3.32 -2.45
C TRP A 184 46.79 -3.41 -2.11
N ALA A 185 47.43 -2.27 -1.83
CA ALA A 185 48.85 -2.20 -1.48
C ALA A 185 49.17 -2.83 -0.11
N VAL A 186 48.28 -2.74 0.89
CA VAL A 186 48.49 -3.35 2.23
C VAL A 186 48.20 -4.86 2.27
N GLY A 187 47.97 -5.52 1.12
CA GLY A 187 47.57 -6.92 1.09
C GLY A 187 46.14 -7.18 1.63
N GLY A 188 45.32 -6.12 1.73
CA GLY A 188 43.89 -6.19 2.04
C GLY A 188 43.51 -6.36 3.52
N TRP A 189 44.41 -6.77 4.42
CA TRP A 189 44.08 -6.96 5.84
C TRP A 189 44.00 -5.63 6.59
N SER A 190 42.92 -5.41 7.33
CA SER A 190 42.85 -4.36 8.35
C SER A 190 43.56 -4.79 9.64
N GLU A 191 43.94 -3.83 10.49
CA GLU A 191 44.43 -4.07 11.86
C GLU A 191 43.46 -4.93 12.70
N LYS A 192 42.17 -4.94 12.33
CA LYS A 192 41.11 -5.74 12.98
C LYS A 192 41.01 -7.17 12.44
N GLY A 193 41.94 -7.60 11.59
CA GLY A 193 41.97 -8.95 11.02
C GLY A 193 40.85 -9.24 10.02
N THR A 194 40.34 -8.21 9.32
CA THR A 194 39.33 -8.35 8.27
C THR A 194 39.91 -7.95 6.92
N VAL A 195 39.74 -8.79 5.89
CA VAL A 195 40.14 -8.42 4.52
C VAL A 195 39.10 -7.46 3.93
N TYR A 196 39.53 -6.25 3.62
CA TYR A 196 38.70 -5.18 3.11
C TYR A 196 38.10 -5.57 1.74
N GLY A 197 36.82 -5.25 1.52
CA GLY A 197 36.08 -5.66 0.33
C GLY A 197 35.50 -7.09 0.35
N LEU A 198 35.95 -7.98 1.25
CA LEU A 198 35.30 -9.29 1.48
C LEU A 198 34.24 -9.26 2.59
N GLY A 199 34.35 -8.30 3.53
CA GLY A 199 33.42 -8.18 4.66
C GLY A 199 33.45 -9.42 5.55
N ASN A 200 32.29 -10.00 5.88
CA ASN A 200 32.23 -11.24 6.66
C ASN A 200 32.57 -12.50 5.82
N SER A 201 32.77 -12.37 4.51
CA SER A 201 33.06 -13.51 3.61
C SER A 201 34.54 -13.91 3.59
N VAL A 202 35.37 -13.32 4.46
CA VAL A 202 36.82 -13.58 4.56
C VAL A 202 37.12 -15.07 4.75
N SER A 203 36.34 -15.75 5.60
CA SER A 203 36.46 -17.18 5.90
C SER A 203 36.20 -18.11 4.71
N LEU A 204 35.66 -17.61 3.60
CA LEU A 204 35.48 -18.39 2.36
C LEU A 204 36.73 -18.41 1.47
N PHE A 205 37.69 -17.51 1.71
CA PHE A 205 38.87 -17.31 0.85
C PHE A 205 40.20 -17.34 1.59
N TYR A 206 40.18 -17.10 2.91
CA TYR A 206 41.37 -17.09 3.76
C TYR A 206 41.07 -17.83 5.05
N GLU A 207 41.92 -18.81 5.37
CA GLU A 207 42.03 -19.30 6.73
C GLU A 207 42.60 -18.16 7.59
N LYS A 208 41.93 -17.83 8.69
CA LYS A 208 42.35 -16.74 9.56
C LYS A 208 43.68 -17.15 10.21
N PRO A 209 44.75 -16.34 10.16
CA PRO A 209 46.02 -16.68 10.80
C PRO A 209 45.81 -16.94 12.29
N THR A 210 45.81 -18.23 12.66
CA THR A 210 45.94 -18.69 14.03
C THR A 210 47.39 -18.44 14.40
N ASN A 211 47.64 -17.28 15.02
CA ASN A 211 48.95 -16.94 15.57
C ASN A 211 49.25 -17.86 16.77
N ASN A 212 49.55 -19.12 16.50
CA ASN A 212 50.07 -20.12 17.43
C ASN A 212 51.56 -19.83 17.72
N ALA A 213 51.88 -18.54 17.93
CA ALA A 213 53.17 -18.11 18.41
C ALA A 213 53.22 -18.42 19.92
N THR A 214 53.83 -19.55 20.26
CA THR A 214 54.18 -19.96 21.62
C THR A 214 55.14 -18.94 22.24
N ALA A 215 54.60 -17.85 22.75
CA ALA A 215 55.31 -16.88 23.56
C ALA A 215 55.07 -17.21 25.04
N ASN A 216 55.92 -18.07 25.60
CA ASN A 216 56.06 -18.22 27.05
C ASN A 216 56.55 -16.88 27.64
N LYS A 217 55.60 -16.01 27.97
CA LYS A 217 55.82 -14.84 28.83
C LYS A 217 55.18 -15.12 30.20
N PRO A 218 55.82 -14.73 31.30
CA PRO A 218 55.33 -15.03 32.64
C PRO A 218 53.92 -14.44 32.85
N SER A 219 53.09 -15.18 33.57
CA SER A 219 51.70 -14.85 33.87
C SER A 219 51.57 -13.61 34.76
N TYR A 220 51.71 -12.43 34.16
CA TYR A 220 51.13 -11.21 34.70
C TYR A 220 49.78 -11.00 34.01
N THR A 221 48.73 -11.66 34.52
CA THR A 221 47.34 -11.28 34.22
C THR A 221 47.16 -9.86 34.72
N PRO A 222 47.13 -8.83 33.85
CA PRO A 222 47.11 -7.46 34.31
C PRO A 222 45.77 -7.18 34.98
N TYR A 223 45.76 -6.23 35.91
CA TYR A 223 44.56 -5.60 36.48
C TYR A 223 43.44 -5.36 35.46
N ILE A 224 43.81 -5.01 34.22
CA ILE A 224 42.92 -4.85 33.04
C ILE A 224 42.01 -6.06 32.80
N VAL A 225 42.48 -7.31 32.97
CA VAL A 225 41.67 -8.52 32.75
C VAL A 225 40.62 -8.69 33.85
N ALA A 226 40.97 -8.40 35.11
CA ALA A 226 40.00 -8.40 36.20
C ALA A 226 38.96 -7.28 36.05
N GLN A 227 39.38 -6.11 35.58
CA GLN A 227 38.47 -4.99 35.28
C GLN A 227 37.50 -5.35 34.14
N LEU A 228 38.00 -5.90 33.01
CA LEU A 228 37.16 -6.35 31.89
C LEU A 228 36.18 -7.46 32.30
N GLN A 229 36.59 -8.38 33.18
CA GLN A 229 35.69 -9.41 33.72
C GLN A 229 34.58 -8.78 34.57
N THR A 230 34.93 -7.80 35.41
CA THR A 230 33.96 -7.06 36.23
C THR A 230 32.96 -6.26 35.38
N GLU A 231 33.43 -5.59 34.32
CA GLU A 231 32.57 -4.88 33.35
C GLU A 231 31.68 -5.87 32.57
N LEU A 232 32.19 -7.05 32.22
CA LEU A 232 31.41 -8.09 31.54
C LEU A 232 30.32 -8.70 32.43
N ASP A 233 30.61 -8.92 33.71
CA ASP A 233 29.60 -9.40 34.66
C ASP A 233 28.58 -8.29 35.03
N SER A 234 28.99 -7.02 35.10
CA SER A 234 28.07 -5.87 35.27
C SER A 234 27.12 -5.73 34.07
N THR A 235 27.65 -5.70 32.84
CA THR A 235 26.79 -5.59 31.64
C THR A 235 25.87 -6.80 31.47
N LYS A 236 26.27 -7.98 31.95
CA LYS A 236 25.45 -9.19 32.00
C LYS A 236 24.33 -9.11 33.06
N THR A 237 24.54 -8.50 34.22
CA THR A 237 23.46 -8.28 35.20
C THR A 237 22.48 -7.20 34.71
N GLU A 238 22.97 -6.10 34.14
CA GLU A 238 22.14 -5.07 33.49
C GLU A 238 21.25 -5.67 32.39
N LEU A 239 21.83 -6.42 31.44
CA LEU A 239 21.08 -7.03 30.34
C LEU A 239 20.01 -8.03 30.83
N ASN A 240 20.28 -8.73 31.94
CA ASN A 240 19.27 -9.58 32.59
C ASN A 240 18.15 -8.76 33.25
N SER A 241 18.46 -7.59 33.85
CA SER A 241 17.42 -6.67 34.36
C SER A 241 16.55 -6.16 33.21
N THR A 242 17.14 -5.63 32.15
CA THR A 242 16.39 -5.09 30.99
C THR A 242 15.52 -6.17 30.34
N LYS A 243 16.02 -7.42 30.27
CA LYS A 243 15.24 -8.56 29.78
C LYS A 243 14.01 -8.85 30.64
N ASN A 244 14.14 -8.78 31.97
CA ASN A 244 13.04 -9.00 32.91
C ASN A 244 12.01 -7.85 32.83
N GLU A 245 12.47 -6.60 32.74
CA GLU A 245 11.60 -5.42 32.53
C GLU A 245 10.80 -5.52 31.22
N ILE A 246 11.46 -5.87 30.11
CA ILE A 246 10.80 -6.09 28.81
C ILE A 246 9.76 -7.21 28.91
N GLN A 247 10.05 -8.28 29.68
CA GLN A 247 9.10 -9.38 29.87
C GLN A 247 7.88 -8.94 30.69
N GLN A 248 8.06 -8.15 31.74
CA GLN A 248 6.96 -7.56 32.53
C GLN A 248 6.11 -6.57 31.70
N GLN A 249 6.74 -5.76 30.84
CA GLN A 249 6.01 -4.88 29.93
C GLN A 249 5.19 -5.64 28.89
N ARG A 250 5.66 -6.82 28.43
CA ARG A 250 4.89 -7.69 27.53
C ARG A 250 3.65 -8.26 28.23
N THR A 251 3.79 -8.83 29.42
CA THR A 251 2.65 -9.38 30.16
C THR A 251 1.60 -8.31 30.48
N LEU A 252 2.03 -7.11 30.90
CA LEU A 252 1.12 -5.99 31.16
C LEU A 252 0.34 -5.57 29.89
N ARG A 253 1.01 -5.51 28.73
CA ARG A 253 0.37 -5.17 27.45
C ARG A 253 -0.62 -6.25 27.00
N GLU A 254 -0.27 -7.53 27.18
CA GLU A 254 -1.16 -8.65 26.88
C GLU A 254 -2.41 -8.63 27.76
N GLU A 255 -2.29 -8.31 29.05
CA GLU A 255 -3.44 -8.14 29.94
C GLU A 255 -4.34 -6.95 29.54
N GLN A 256 -3.75 -5.81 29.19
CA GLN A 256 -4.50 -4.66 28.67
C GLN A 256 -5.26 -5.02 27.38
N GLN A 257 -4.61 -5.75 26.47
CA GLN A 257 -5.24 -6.22 25.23
C GLN A 257 -6.40 -7.21 25.51
N ARG A 258 -6.24 -8.13 26.46
CA ARG A 258 -7.32 -9.04 26.90
C ARG A 258 -8.52 -8.27 27.46
N LYS A 259 -8.29 -7.25 28.30
CA LYS A 259 -9.37 -6.39 28.84
C LYS A 259 -10.13 -5.65 27.74
N MET A 260 -9.42 -5.10 26.75
CA MET A 260 -10.03 -4.41 25.60
C MET A 260 -10.89 -5.37 24.75
N VAL A 261 -10.40 -6.58 24.46
CA VAL A 261 -11.15 -7.60 23.70
C VAL A 261 -12.41 -8.03 24.44
N GLU A 262 -12.36 -8.19 25.77
CA GLU A 262 -13.54 -8.58 26.55
C GLU A 262 -14.58 -7.46 26.63
N GLN A 263 -14.16 -6.19 26.77
CA GLN A 263 -15.06 -5.04 26.63
C GLN A 263 -15.75 -5.00 25.25
N GLN A 264 -15.00 -5.27 24.17
CA GLN A 264 -15.57 -5.33 22.82
C GLN A 264 -16.61 -6.44 22.68
N ARG A 265 -16.36 -7.63 23.26
CA ARG A 265 -17.34 -8.74 23.30
C ARG A 265 -18.60 -8.41 24.09
N GLN A 266 -18.48 -7.64 25.18
CA GLN A 266 -19.64 -7.20 25.96
C GLN A 266 -20.50 -6.21 25.16
N LEU A 267 -19.88 -5.25 24.47
CA LEU A 267 -20.59 -4.33 23.57
C LEU A 267 -21.27 -5.07 22.40
N GLU A 268 -20.61 -6.07 21.81
CA GLU A 268 -21.20 -6.87 20.73
C GLU A 268 -22.42 -7.67 21.21
N LYS A 269 -22.38 -8.24 22.43
CA LYS A 269 -23.54 -8.90 23.06
C LYS A 269 -24.72 -7.94 23.23
N GLN A 270 -24.47 -6.73 23.73
CA GLN A 270 -25.52 -5.70 23.88
C GLN A 270 -26.12 -5.29 22.52
N GLN A 271 -25.30 -5.14 21.49
CA GLN A 271 -25.77 -4.83 20.13
C GLN A 271 -26.65 -5.95 19.55
N ARG A 272 -26.26 -7.22 19.72
CA ARG A 272 -27.06 -8.37 19.28
C ARG A 272 -28.43 -8.43 19.98
N GLN A 273 -28.47 -8.21 21.30
CA GLN A 273 -29.73 -8.16 22.05
C GLN A 273 -30.65 -7.03 21.57
N LEU A 274 -30.11 -5.85 21.29
CA LEU A 274 -30.88 -4.72 20.75
C LEU A 274 -31.36 -4.99 19.31
N GLU A 275 -30.56 -5.66 18.48
CA GLU A 275 -30.99 -6.08 17.15
C GLU A 275 -32.08 -7.15 17.20
N GLU A 276 -32.00 -8.12 18.12
CA GLU A 276 -33.05 -9.13 18.34
C GLU A 276 -34.36 -8.48 18.80
N GLN A 277 -34.32 -7.53 19.75
CA GLN A 277 -35.49 -6.74 20.13
C GLN A 277 -36.09 -5.98 18.93
N ARG A 278 -35.24 -5.35 18.10
CA ARG A 278 -35.69 -4.66 16.88
C ARG A 278 -36.32 -5.61 15.86
N ARG A 279 -35.80 -6.83 15.71
CA ARG A 279 -36.37 -7.87 14.83
C ARG A 279 -37.73 -8.35 15.34
N MET A 280 -37.88 -8.57 16.65
CA MET A 280 -39.16 -8.93 17.27
C MET A 280 -40.22 -7.84 17.08
N MET A 281 -39.89 -6.58 17.38
CA MET A 281 -40.78 -5.44 17.12
C MET A 281 -41.20 -5.35 15.65
N LYS A 282 -40.26 -5.50 14.71
CA LYS A 282 -40.58 -5.47 13.27
C LYS A 282 -41.48 -6.63 12.84
N ALA A 283 -41.32 -7.81 13.42
CA ALA A 283 -42.20 -8.95 13.16
C ALA A 283 -43.62 -8.72 13.70
N GLN A 284 -43.75 -8.12 14.90
CA GLN A 284 -45.05 -7.73 15.47
C GLN A 284 -45.76 -6.68 14.61
N CYS A 285 -45.06 -5.63 14.15
CA CYS A 285 -45.63 -4.65 13.22
C CYS A 285 -46.12 -5.28 11.92
N LYS A 286 -45.36 -6.22 11.34
CA LYS A 286 -45.79 -6.94 10.14
C LYS A 286 -47.07 -7.75 10.40
N MET A 287 -47.14 -8.47 11.52
CA MET A 287 -48.32 -9.26 11.88
C MET A 287 -49.59 -8.39 12.02
N MET A 288 -49.48 -7.19 12.60
CA MET A 288 -50.61 -6.26 12.71
C MET A 288 -51.02 -5.70 11.34
N GLU A 289 -50.08 -5.41 10.43
CA GLU A 289 -50.42 -4.99 9.08
C GLU A 289 -51.07 -6.13 8.27
N ASP A 290 -50.54 -7.36 8.37
CA ASP A 290 -51.14 -8.54 7.73
C ASP A 290 -52.59 -8.78 8.25
N GLN A 291 -52.85 -8.60 9.55
CA GLN A 291 -54.19 -8.64 10.14
C GLN A 291 -55.11 -7.52 9.63
N LYS A 292 -54.61 -6.29 9.53
CA LYS A 292 -55.35 -5.13 8.99
C LYS A 292 -55.73 -5.36 7.52
N GLN A 293 -54.81 -5.85 6.69
CA GLN A 293 -55.07 -6.16 5.29
C GLN A 293 -56.12 -7.28 5.12
N ALA A 294 -56.10 -8.31 6.00
CA ALA A 294 -57.13 -9.34 6.01
C ALA A 294 -58.52 -8.78 6.36
N LEU A 295 -58.61 -7.87 7.35
CA LEU A 295 -59.86 -7.20 7.71
C LEU A 295 -60.39 -6.30 6.57
N LEU A 296 -59.51 -5.54 5.90
CA LEU A 296 -59.88 -4.73 4.73
C LEU A 296 -60.41 -5.61 3.59
N GLY A 297 -59.75 -6.76 3.32
CA GLY A 297 -60.21 -7.73 2.32
C GLY A 297 -61.63 -8.27 2.60
N LEU A 298 -61.94 -8.57 3.87
CA LEU A 298 -63.27 -8.98 4.30
C LEU A 298 -64.30 -7.84 4.15
N GLN A 299 -63.93 -6.60 4.49
CA GLN A 299 -64.80 -5.43 4.27
C GLN A 299 -65.12 -5.20 2.80
N SER A 300 -64.13 -5.32 1.90
CA SER A 300 -64.37 -5.24 0.45
C SER A 300 -65.28 -6.36 -0.05
N GLN A 301 -65.13 -7.59 0.44
CA GLN A 301 -66.04 -8.70 0.10
C GLN A 301 -67.47 -8.45 0.57
N MET A 302 -67.66 -7.96 1.80
CA MET A 302 -68.99 -7.60 2.32
C MET A 302 -69.65 -6.48 1.50
N ALA A 303 -68.88 -5.44 1.11
CA ALA A 303 -69.41 -4.36 0.26
C ALA A 303 -69.92 -4.88 -1.10
N LEU A 304 -69.15 -5.75 -1.77
CA LEU A 304 -69.54 -6.38 -3.03
C LEU A 304 -70.81 -7.25 -2.89
N MET A 305 -70.92 -8.01 -1.79
CA MET A 305 -72.11 -8.82 -1.51
C MET A 305 -73.36 -7.98 -1.23
N SER A 306 -73.22 -6.86 -0.51
CA SER A 306 -74.32 -5.93 -0.27
C SER A 306 -74.85 -5.29 -1.56
N SER A 307 -73.98 -4.95 -2.51
CA SER A 307 -74.39 -4.45 -3.83
C SER A 307 -75.15 -5.48 -4.65
N LEU A 308 -74.76 -6.77 -4.58
CA LEU A 308 -75.45 -7.88 -5.26
C LEU A 308 -76.87 -8.14 -4.72
N LEU A 309 -77.11 -7.86 -3.44
CA LEU A 309 -78.41 -8.03 -2.78
C LEU A 309 -79.38 -6.87 -3.02
N GLY A 310 -79.00 -5.87 -3.83
CA GLY A 310 -79.91 -4.81 -4.27
C GLY A 310 -80.27 -3.79 -3.19
N HIS A 311 -79.51 -3.71 -2.10
CA HIS A 311 -79.64 -2.62 -1.14
C HIS A 311 -79.02 -1.34 -1.74
N PRO A 312 -79.80 -0.27 -1.96
CA PRO A 312 -79.24 1.00 -2.43
C PRO A 312 -78.31 1.53 -1.33
N SER A 313 -77.02 1.61 -1.65
CA SER A 313 -76.04 2.23 -0.77
C SER A 313 -76.21 3.74 -0.89
N ASP A 314 -77.06 4.33 -0.05
CA ASP A 314 -77.05 5.77 0.23
C ASP A 314 -75.71 6.10 0.91
N LEU A 315 -74.67 6.23 0.10
CA LEU A 315 -73.32 6.58 0.49
C LEU A 315 -73.29 8.07 0.79
N HIS A 316 -73.60 8.39 2.04
CA HIS A 316 -73.50 9.72 2.60
C HIS A 316 -72.10 10.30 2.39
N ASP A 317 -72.02 11.44 1.71
CA ASP A 317 -70.83 12.30 1.66
C ASP A 317 -70.26 12.48 3.08
N SER A 318 -69.15 11.81 3.32
CA SER A 318 -68.41 11.89 4.57
C SER A 318 -66.90 11.82 4.30
N GLU A 319 -66.47 12.56 3.27
CA GLU A 319 -65.12 13.15 3.20
C GLU A 319 -64.91 14.12 4.39
N LYS A 320 -64.80 13.57 5.60
CA LYS A 320 -64.12 14.24 6.70
C LYS A 320 -62.71 13.70 6.81
N LEU A 321 -61.85 14.38 6.06
CA LEU A 321 -60.45 14.62 6.36
C LEU A 321 -60.11 14.42 7.85
N VAL A 322 -59.46 13.30 8.18
CA VAL A 322 -58.80 13.09 9.48
C VAL A 322 -57.33 12.73 9.24
N ASN A 323 -56.53 13.78 9.01
CA ASN A 323 -55.14 13.87 9.48
C ASN A 323 -54.16 12.72 9.17
N ASP A 324 -54.18 12.12 7.98
CA ASP A 324 -53.17 11.14 7.56
C ASP A 324 -51.73 11.73 7.57
N ASP A 325 -51.57 13.04 7.32
CA ASP A 325 -50.27 13.74 7.36
C ASP A 325 -49.61 13.75 8.76
N VAL A 326 -50.41 13.71 9.84
CA VAL A 326 -49.88 13.70 11.21
C VAL A 326 -49.30 12.31 11.54
N PHE A 327 -49.97 11.24 11.09
CA PHE A 327 -49.55 9.88 11.39
C PHE A 327 -48.26 9.48 10.66
N ILE A 328 -48.06 9.95 9.43
CA ILE A 328 -46.83 9.71 8.65
C ILE A 328 -45.61 10.38 9.33
N SER A 329 -45.78 11.60 9.84
CA SER A 329 -44.74 12.34 10.57
C SER A 329 -44.25 11.59 11.81
N GLU A 330 -45.17 11.11 12.65
CA GLU A 330 -44.85 10.47 13.92
C GLU A 330 -44.23 9.07 13.74
N VAL A 331 -44.71 8.28 12.77
CA VAL A 331 -44.15 6.96 12.44
C VAL A 331 -42.72 7.06 11.87
N LEU A 332 -42.42 8.08 11.05
CA LEU A 332 -41.07 8.31 10.53
C LEU A 332 -40.07 8.71 11.63
N SER A 333 -40.51 9.50 12.60
CA SER A 333 -39.70 9.90 13.76
C SER A 333 -39.28 8.68 14.60
N ILE A 334 -40.21 7.76 14.86
CA ILE A 334 -39.97 6.54 15.66
C ILE A 334 -39.08 5.52 14.92
N THR A 335 -39.27 5.34 13.60
CA THR A 335 -38.52 4.32 12.84
C THR A 335 -37.10 4.72 12.46
N THR A 336 -36.81 6.02 12.37
CA THR A 336 -35.47 6.52 12.00
C THR A 336 -34.63 6.96 13.21
N GLY A 337 -35.24 7.37 14.32
CA GLY A 337 -34.53 7.90 15.49
C GLY A 337 -33.84 9.25 15.24
N ILE A 338 -34.18 9.93 14.14
CA ILE A 338 -33.63 11.22 13.76
C ILE A 338 -34.67 12.29 14.10
N LYS A 339 -34.43 13.07 15.16
CA LYS A 339 -35.20 14.29 15.43
C LYS A 339 -35.10 15.23 14.21
N ILE A 340 -36.25 15.70 13.72
CA ILE A 340 -36.39 16.51 12.50
C ILE A 340 -35.52 17.77 12.54
N ASP A 341 -35.31 18.35 13.73
CA ASP A 341 -34.39 19.48 13.99
C ASP A 341 -32.98 19.28 13.40
N LYS A 342 -32.52 18.02 13.32
CA LYS A 342 -31.19 17.65 12.82
C LYS A 342 -31.08 17.61 11.29
N LEU A 343 -32.20 17.50 10.58
CA LEU A 343 -32.26 17.56 9.11
C LEU A 343 -32.24 18.99 8.59
N MET A 344 -32.93 19.92 9.27
CA MET A 344 -32.86 21.37 8.98
C MET A 344 -31.41 21.89 9.04
N LEU A 345 -30.62 21.44 10.03
CA LEU A 345 -29.25 21.86 10.25
C LEU A 345 -28.24 21.36 9.19
N LEU A 346 -28.57 20.32 8.44
CA LEU A 346 -27.73 19.77 7.37
C LEU A 346 -28.00 20.42 6.01
N ALA A 347 -29.19 20.98 5.78
CA ALA A 347 -29.54 21.68 4.55
C ALA A 347 -28.92 23.09 4.44
N GLY A 348 -28.60 23.73 5.58
CA GLY A 348 -28.18 25.13 5.64
C GLY A 348 -26.70 25.43 5.33
N ASN A 349 -25.84 24.42 5.10
CA ASN A 349 -24.38 24.60 5.11
C ASN A 349 -23.69 24.38 3.74
N CYS A 350 -24.42 24.57 2.64
CA CYS A 350 -23.89 24.54 1.27
C CYS A 350 -23.36 25.91 0.81
N GLY A 351 -22.49 26.53 1.61
CA GLY A 351 -21.82 27.79 1.27
C GLY A 351 -20.61 27.59 0.36
N LEU A 352 -20.59 28.30 -0.78
CA LEU A 352 -19.50 28.27 -1.77
C LEU A 352 -18.16 28.77 -1.18
N PRO A 353 -17.02 28.15 -1.52
CA PRO A 353 -15.71 28.72 -1.21
C PRO A 353 -15.41 29.88 -2.19
N ASN A 354 -15.24 31.09 -1.64
CA ASN A 354 -14.94 32.28 -2.42
C ASN A 354 -13.47 32.27 -2.91
N ILE A 355 -13.24 32.67 -4.16
CA ILE A 355 -11.93 32.59 -4.82
C ILE A 355 -11.26 33.97 -4.88
N MET A 356 -9.97 34.00 -4.54
CA MET A 356 -8.99 35.10 -4.71
C MET A 356 -9.23 36.42 -3.96
N ASN A 357 -8.23 36.79 -3.14
CA ASN A 357 -7.32 37.84 -3.58
C ASN A 357 -5.90 37.64 -3.02
N TYR A 358 -4.91 37.74 -3.89
CA TYR A 358 -3.51 37.99 -3.56
C TYR A 358 -3.27 39.48 -3.81
N ASP A 359 -2.73 40.22 -2.84
CA ASP A 359 -1.86 41.34 -3.19
C ASP A 359 -0.77 41.57 -2.13
N ARG A 360 0.22 42.38 -2.53
CA ARG A 360 1.55 42.54 -1.95
C ARG A 360 1.57 43.52 -0.78
N GLY A 361 2.60 43.40 0.06
CA GLY A 361 2.99 44.44 1.01
C GLY A 361 4.38 44.19 1.56
N SER A 362 5.38 44.89 1.04
CA SER A 362 6.75 44.91 1.58
C SER A 362 6.82 45.71 2.88
N VAL A 363 7.60 45.23 3.86
CA VAL A 363 8.86 45.84 4.36
C VAL A 363 9.75 44.70 4.86
#